data_AF-U5U0W8-F1
#
_entry.id   AF-U5U0W8-F1
#
_cell.length_a   1.000
_cell.length_b   1.000
_cell.length_c   1.000
_cell.angle_alpha   90.00
_cell.angle_beta   90.00
_cell.angle_gamma   90.00
#
_symmetry.space_group_name_H-M   'P 1'
#
loop_
_entity.id
_entity.type
_entity.pdbx_description
1 polymer ?
#
loop_
_entity_poly.entity_id
_entity_poly.type
_entity_poly.pdbx_seq_one_letter_code
_entity_poly.pdbx_strand_id
1 'polypeptide(L)'
;EVVSVGDEVEALVLTKEDKEGRLILSKKRAQYERAWGTIEELKEKDEAVKGTVIEVVKGGLILDIGLRGFLPASLVEMRRVRDLQPYVGKEIEAKIIELDKNRNNVVLSRRAWLEQTQSEVRSEFLHQLQKGQVRKGVVSSIVNFGAFVDLGGVDGLVHVSELSWKHIDHPSEVVEVGTEVTVEVLDVDLDRERVSLSLKATQEDPWRQFARTHAIGQIVPGKVTKLVPFGAFVRVEEGIEGLVHISELAERHVEVPDQVVAVGDDAMVKVIDIDLERRRISLSLKQANEDYHAEFDP
;
A
#
# COMPACT_ATOMS: atom_id res chain seq x y z
N GLU A 1 18.07 -47.15 14.43
CA GLU A 1 16.98 -48.15 14.46
C GLU A 1 17.52 -49.53 14.15
N VAL A 2 17.10 -50.52 14.93
CA VAL A 2 17.48 -51.93 14.80
C VAL A 2 16.62 -52.53 13.70
N VAL A 3 17.25 -53.06 12.65
CA VAL A 3 16.58 -53.66 11.48
C VAL A 3 16.00 -55.03 11.83
N SER A 4 14.82 -55.35 11.30
CA SER A 4 14.15 -56.64 11.51
C SER A 4 14.53 -57.63 10.41
N VAL A 5 14.48 -58.92 10.72
CA VAL A 5 14.80 -59.99 9.75
C VAL A 5 13.74 -60.00 8.65
N GLY A 6 14.12 -59.61 7.43
CA GLY A 6 13.22 -59.45 6.28
C GLY A 6 13.18 -58.04 5.68
N ASP A 7 13.76 -57.05 6.36
CA ASP A 7 13.84 -55.68 5.84
C ASP A 7 14.87 -55.59 4.71
N GLU A 8 14.44 -55.10 3.55
CA GLU A 8 15.36 -54.69 2.48
C GLU A 8 16.03 -53.38 2.86
N VAL A 9 17.34 -53.44 3.13
CA VAL A 9 18.13 -52.28 3.54
C VAL A 9 19.17 -51.99 2.48
N GLU A 10 18.91 -50.96 1.70
CA GLU A 10 19.89 -50.40 0.77
C GLU A 10 21.08 -49.79 1.55
N ALA A 11 22.28 -50.29 1.30
CA ALA A 11 23.50 -49.87 1.95
C ALA A 11 24.66 -49.79 0.96
N LEU A 12 25.56 -48.82 1.15
CA LEU A 12 26.71 -48.63 0.27
C LEU A 12 27.88 -49.51 0.71
N VAL A 13 28.48 -50.24 -0.24
CA VAL A 13 29.64 -51.11 -0.03
C VAL A 13 30.89 -50.25 0.15
N LEU A 14 31.38 -50.16 1.38
CA LEU A 14 32.60 -49.40 1.71
C LEU A 14 33.86 -50.18 1.36
N THR A 15 33.84 -51.50 1.54
CA THR A 15 34.99 -52.36 1.26
C THR A 15 34.46 -53.71 0.81
N LYS A 16 34.92 -54.16 -0.35
CA LYS A 16 34.44 -55.41 -0.95
C LYS A 16 34.96 -56.65 -0.19
N GLU A 17 36.10 -56.56 0.49
CA GLU A 17 36.65 -57.66 1.29
C GLU A 17 37.49 -57.10 2.45
N ASP A 18 37.07 -57.35 3.70
CA ASP A 18 37.99 -57.39 4.84
C ASP A 18 38.70 -58.76 4.87
N LYS A 19 39.74 -58.94 5.70
CA LYS A 19 40.54 -60.18 5.81
C LYS A 19 39.74 -61.46 6.10
N GLU A 20 38.46 -61.35 6.44
CA GLU A 20 37.52 -62.45 6.71
C GLU A 20 36.38 -62.59 5.67
N GLY A 21 36.46 -61.91 4.51
CA GLY A 21 35.48 -62.08 3.43
C GLY A 21 34.10 -61.47 3.70
N ARG A 22 33.99 -60.54 4.65
CA ARG A 22 32.74 -59.83 4.99
C ARG A 22 32.67 -58.49 4.25
N LEU A 23 31.49 -58.18 3.72
CA LEU A 23 31.17 -56.88 3.11
C LEU A 23 30.85 -55.86 4.22
N ILE A 24 31.60 -54.75 4.27
CA ILE A 24 31.27 -53.63 5.16
C ILE A 24 30.30 -52.72 4.43
N LEU A 25 29.05 -52.73 4.89
CA LEU A 25 27.95 -51.93 4.37
C LEU A 25 27.65 -50.78 5.34
N SER A 26 27.47 -49.56 4.82
CA SER A 26 27.06 -48.42 5.65
C SER A 26 25.68 -47.91 5.26
N LYS A 27 24.68 -48.22 6.10
CA LYS A 27 23.32 -47.65 6.01
C LYS A 27 23.35 -46.13 6.13
N LYS A 28 24.22 -45.60 6.99
CA LYS A 28 24.35 -44.16 7.23
C LYS A 28 24.85 -43.42 6.00
N ARG A 29 25.84 -43.96 5.27
CA ARG A 29 26.32 -43.33 4.01
C ARG A 29 25.28 -43.39 2.88
N ALA A 30 24.55 -44.49 2.74
CA ALA A 30 23.51 -44.61 1.72
C ALA A 30 22.38 -43.58 1.89
N GLN A 31 21.98 -43.30 3.13
CA GLN A 31 21.01 -42.24 3.43
C GLN A 31 21.53 -40.85 3.04
N TYR A 32 22.80 -40.55 3.31
CA TYR A 32 23.40 -39.27 2.94
C TYR A 32 23.43 -39.05 1.42
N GLU A 33 23.80 -40.07 0.65
CA GLU A 33 23.89 -39.96 -0.81
C GLU A 33 22.52 -39.78 -1.47
N ARG A 34 21.48 -40.46 -0.96
CA ARG A 34 20.09 -40.22 -1.39
C ARG A 34 19.60 -38.82 -1.04
N ALA A 35 19.90 -38.35 0.19
CA ALA A 35 19.53 -37.01 0.60
C ALA A 35 20.21 -35.96 -0.30
N TRP A 36 21.49 -36.18 -0.66
CA TRP A 36 22.19 -35.34 -1.63
C TRP A 36 21.52 -35.33 -3.01
N GLY A 37 21.16 -36.49 -3.54
CA GLY A 37 20.45 -36.57 -4.83
C GLY A 37 19.10 -35.84 -4.81
N THR A 38 18.34 -36.01 -3.73
CA THR A 38 17.03 -35.33 -3.55
C THR A 38 17.20 -33.81 -3.50
N ILE A 39 18.20 -33.33 -2.76
CA ILE A 39 18.52 -31.90 -2.61
C ILE A 39 19.06 -31.29 -3.92
N GLU A 40 19.82 -32.06 -4.71
CA GLU A 40 20.32 -31.64 -6.02
C GLU A 40 19.17 -31.50 -7.04
N GLU A 41 18.23 -32.46 -7.07
CA GLU A 41 17.02 -32.37 -7.90
C GLU A 41 16.12 -31.19 -7.50
N LEU A 42 15.92 -30.95 -6.19
CA LEU A 42 15.12 -29.83 -5.71
C LEU A 42 15.72 -28.48 -6.09
N LYS A 43 17.06 -28.37 -6.09
CA LYS A 43 17.74 -27.15 -6.56
C LYS A 43 17.56 -26.96 -8.07
N GLU A 44 17.65 -28.02 -8.86
CA GLU A 44 17.48 -27.94 -10.32
C GLU A 44 16.05 -27.56 -10.72
N LYS A 45 15.05 -27.99 -9.92
CA LYS A 45 13.64 -27.63 -10.08
C LYS A 45 13.25 -26.29 -9.44
N ASP A 46 14.18 -25.61 -8.77
CA ASP A 46 13.93 -24.39 -7.99
C ASP A 46 12.77 -24.53 -6.98
N GLU A 47 12.64 -25.72 -6.38
CA GLU A 47 11.53 -26.11 -5.52
C GLU A 47 11.90 -25.92 -4.02
N ALA A 48 10.90 -25.69 -3.17
CA ALA A 48 11.11 -25.46 -1.75
C ALA A 48 11.40 -26.77 -1.01
N VAL A 49 12.33 -26.72 -0.05
CA VAL A 49 12.61 -27.83 0.87
C VAL A 49 12.05 -27.52 2.26
N LYS A 50 11.44 -28.52 2.89
CA LYS A 50 10.95 -28.47 4.27
C LYS A 50 12.05 -28.92 5.21
N GLY A 51 12.37 -28.10 6.20
CA GLY A 51 13.37 -28.44 7.21
C GLY A 51 12.95 -28.11 8.63
N THR A 52 13.26 -28.98 9.56
CA THR A 52 12.99 -28.77 10.99
C THR A 52 14.16 -28.05 11.65
N VAL A 53 13.92 -26.94 12.35
CA VAL A 53 14.98 -26.22 13.06
C VAL A 53 15.51 -27.06 14.22
N ILE A 54 16.77 -27.46 14.14
CA ILE A 54 17.48 -28.20 15.19
C ILE A 54 18.05 -27.23 16.23
N GLU A 55 18.71 -26.16 15.76
CA GLU A 55 19.60 -25.33 16.57
C GLU A 55 19.57 -23.87 16.08
N VAL A 56 19.73 -22.94 17.01
CA VAL A 56 19.96 -21.51 16.71
C VAL A 56 21.43 -21.19 16.95
N VAL A 57 22.09 -20.59 15.96
CA VAL A 57 23.44 -20.05 16.07
C VAL A 57 23.42 -18.52 15.97
N LYS A 58 24.50 -17.85 16.38
CA LYS A 58 24.59 -16.38 16.39
C LYS A 58 24.35 -15.71 15.02
N GLY A 59 24.46 -16.45 13.92
CA GLY A 59 24.25 -15.95 12.55
C GLY A 59 22.99 -16.47 11.85
N GLY A 60 22.21 -17.38 12.44
CA GLY A 60 21.11 -18.04 11.74
C GLY A 60 20.55 -19.28 12.44
N LEU A 61 19.78 -20.06 11.69
CA LEU A 61 19.12 -21.30 12.13
C LEU A 61 19.75 -22.48 11.41
N ILE A 62 19.95 -23.59 12.12
CA ILE A 62 20.33 -24.87 11.53
C ILE A 62 19.08 -25.72 11.39
N LEU A 63 18.80 -26.16 10.17
CA LEU A 63 17.65 -26.98 9.83
C LEU A 63 18.07 -28.39 9.44
N ASP A 64 17.24 -29.37 9.75
CA ASP A 64 17.33 -30.72 9.23
C ASP A 64 16.41 -30.86 8.02
N ILE A 65 16.99 -31.00 6.84
CA ILE A 65 16.28 -31.30 5.58
C ILE A 65 16.63 -32.70 5.06
N GLY A 66 17.16 -33.58 5.92
CA GLY A 66 17.90 -34.79 5.54
C GLY A 66 19.41 -34.56 5.43
N LEU A 67 19.82 -33.30 5.36
CA LEU A 67 21.19 -32.77 5.54
C LEU A 67 21.12 -31.56 6.47
N ARG A 68 22.28 -31.10 6.97
CA ARG A 68 22.34 -29.88 7.79
C ARG A 68 22.22 -28.65 6.87
N GLY A 69 21.07 -27.99 6.93
CA GLY A 69 20.83 -26.71 6.29
C GLY A 69 21.18 -25.54 7.21
N PHE A 70 21.77 -24.47 6.69
CA PHE A 70 21.98 -23.21 7.39
C PHE A 70 21.10 -22.14 6.76
N LEU A 71 20.22 -21.54 7.56
CA LEU A 71 19.35 -20.43 7.17
C LEU A 71 19.83 -19.16 7.88
N PRO A 72 20.39 -18.18 7.16
CA PRO A 72 20.84 -16.92 7.75
C PRO A 72 19.68 -16.16 8.41
N ALA A 73 19.91 -15.57 9.59
CA ALA A 73 18.87 -14.83 10.32
C ALA A 73 18.24 -13.68 9.51
N SER A 74 19.05 -13.04 8.65
CA SER A 74 18.61 -11.96 7.74
C SER A 74 17.64 -12.41 6.65
N LEU A 75 17.50 -13.73 6.43
CA LEU A 75 16.67 -14.33 5.38
C LEU A 75 15.47 -15.10 5.94
N VAL A 76 15.20 -15.00 7.25
CA VAL A 76 14.09 -15.69 7.94
C VAL A 76 12.77 -14.93 7.77
N GLU A 77 12.78 -13.59 7.86
CA GLU A 77 11.59 -12.72 7.74
C GLU A 77 11.96 -11.32 7.23
N MET A 78 10.98 -10.57 6.67
CA MET A 78 11.16 -9.18 6.21
C MET A 78 11.44 -8.18 7.35
N ARG A 79 11.05 -8.49 8.60
CA ARG A 79 11.31 -7.65 9.78
C ARG A 79 12.47 -8.22 10.60
N ARG A 80 13.25 -7.34 11.24
CA ARG A 80 14.29 -7.74 12.20
C ARG A 80 13.64 -8.37 13.44
N VAL A 81 13.56 -9.70 13.45
CA VAL A 81 13.17 -10.46 14.64
C VAL A 81 14.32 -10.42 15.63
N ARG A 82 14.07 -9.90 16.84
CA ARG A 82 15.08 -9.85 17.91
C ARG A 82 15.28 -11.21 18.58
N ASP A 83 14.30 -12.10 18.48
CA ASP A 83 14.28 -13.42 19.12
C ASP A 83 14.05 -14.55 18.12
N LEU A 84 15.06 -15.39 17.94
CA LEU A 84 15.05 -16.57 17.06
C LEU A 84 14.74 -17.88 17.81
N GLN A 85 14.69 -17.84 19.14
CA GLN A 85 14.37 -19.01 19.99
C GLN A 85 13.01 -19.69 19.69
N PRO A 86 11.91 -18.98 19.36
CA PRO A 86 10.62 -19.63 19.12
C PRO A 86 10.56 -20.40 17.79
N TYR A 87 11.64 -20.41 17.00
CA TYR A 87 11.73 -21.17 15.77
C TYR A 87 12.30 -22.58 15.97
N VAL A 88 12.92 -22.88 17.12
CA VAL A 88 13.46 -24.22 17.41
C VAL A 88 12.32 -25.24 17.41
N GLY A 89 12.49 -26.32 16.64
CA GLY A 89 11.48 -27.38 16.49
C GLY A 89 10.34 -27.07 15.53
N LYS A 90 10.31 -25.89 14.89
CA LYS A 90 9.35 -25.62 13.79
C LYS A 90 9.89 -26.15 12.46
N GLU A 91 8.99 -26.65 11.63
CA GLU A 91 9.26 -26.85 10.21
C GLU A 91 9.21 -25.51 9.48
N ILE A 92 10.24 -25.25 8.68
CA ILE A 92 10.37 -24.06 7.84
C ILE A 92 10.59 -24.52 6.41
N GLU A 93 9.81 -23.94 5.50
CA GLU A 93 10.01 -24.05 4.06
C GLU A 93 11.04 -23.02 3.60
N ALA A 94 12.10 -23.47 2.94
CA ALA A 94 13.15 -22.61 2.41
C ALA A 94 13.68 -23.16 1.09
N LYS A 95 14.18 -22.28 0.23
CA LYS A 95 14.85 -22.68 -1.01
C LYS A 95 16.34 -22.84 -0.80
N ILE A 96 16.95 -23.71 -1.59
CA ILE A 96 18.39 -23.97 -1.57
C ILE A 96 19.09 -22.92 -2.44
N ILE A 97 19.92 -22.08 -1.82
CA ILE A 97 20.79 -21.16 -2.58
C ILE A 97 22.08 -21.87 -2.95
N GLU A 98 22.72 -22.49 -1.97
CA GLU A 98 24.08 -23.00 -2.10
C GLU A 98 24.20 -24.41 -1.53
N LEU A 99 25.02 -25.23 -2.20
CA LEU A 99 25.25 -26.63 -1.85
C LEU A 99 26.74 -26.85 -1.69
N ASP A 100 27.16 -27.22 -0.48
CA ASP A 100 28.56 -27.40 -0.13
C ASP A 100 28.87 -28.89 0.08
N LYS A 101 29.16 -29.62 -1.02
CA LYS A 101 29.39 -31.08 -1.02
C LYS A 101 30.54 -31.52 -0.11
N ASN A 102 31.53 -30.64 0.13
CA ASN A 102 32.68 -30.92 0.99
C ASN A 102 32.38 -30.85 2.48
N ARG A 103 31.42 -30.03 2.89
CA ARG A 103 31.12 -29.75 4.31
C ARG A 103 29.79 -30.33 4.78
N ASN A 104 29.04 -31.00 3.89
CA ASN A 104 27.68 -31.50 4.18
C ASN A 104 26.74 -30.39 4.70
N ASN A 105 26.97 -29.17 4.22
CA ASN A 105 26.17 -28.00 4.57
C ASN A 105 25.45 -27.50 3.33
N VAL A 106 24.19 -27.13 3.52
CA VAL A 106 23.33 -26.52 2.50
C VAL A 106 22.94 -25.13 2.99
N VAL A 107 23.10 -24.09 2.18
CA VAL A 107 22.63 -22.75 2.56
C VAL A 107 21.23 -22.55 2.01
N LEU A 108 20.30 -22.28 2.93
CA LEU A 108 18.88 -22.12 2.65
C LEU A 108 18.49 -20.64 2.73
N SER A 109 17.45 -20.26 1.99
CA SER A 109 16.82 -18.95 2.07
C SER A 109 15.31 -19.07 1.97
N ARG A 110 14.63 -18.53 2.99
CA ARG A 110 13.18 -18.43 3.02
C ARG A 110 12.67 -17.25 2.18
N ARG A 111 13.51 -16.24 1.91
CA ARG A 111 13.17 -15.08 1.08
C ARG A 111 12.77 -15.47 -0.34
N ALA A 112 13.51 -16.39 -0.95
CA ALA A 112 13.28 -16.81 -2.33
C ALA A 112 11.95 -17.58 -2.51
N TRP A 113 11.43 -18.21 -1.45
CA TRP A 113 10.11 -18.81 -1.44
C TRP A 113 9.01 -17.75 -1.30
N LEU A 114 9.18 -16.79 -0.39
CA LEU A 114 8.25 -15.67 -0.23
C LEU A 114 8.12 -14.81 -1.49
N GLU A 115 9.21 -14.62 -2.25
CA GLU A 115 9.18 -13.91 -3.54
C GLU A 115 8.35 -14.64 -4.60
N GLN A 116 8.40 -15.97 -4.66
CA GLN A 116 7.68 -16.74 -5.68
C GLN A 116 6.20 -16.90 -5.35
N THR A 117 5.85 -17.18 -4.09
CA THR A 117 4.45 -17.22 -3.64
C THR A 117 3.78 -15.85 -3.76
N GLN A 118 4.53 -14.75 -3.53
CA GLN A 118 4.00 -13.41 -3.79
C GLN A 118 3.86 -13.10 -5.27
N SER A 119 4.74 -13.57 -6.16
CA SER A 119 4.64 -13.31 -7.60
C SER A 119 3.37 -13.92 -8.23
N GLU A 120 3.02 -15.15 -7.83
CA GLU A 120 1.79 -15.81 -8.31
C GLU A 120 0.53 -15.11 -7.78
N VAL A 121 0.49 -14.82 -6.47
CA VAL A 121 -0.64 -14.09 -5.87
C VAL A 121 -0.75 -12.68 -6.44
N ARG A 122 0.36 -11.97 -6.64
CA ARG A 122 0.41 -10.61 -7.22
C ARG A 122 -0.11 -10.57 -8.64
N SER A 123 0.35 -11.48 -9.48
CA SER A 123 -0.06 -11.52 -10.87
C SER A 123 -1.55 -11.80 -10.98
N GLU A 124 -2.11 -12.78 -10.27
CA GLU A 124 -3.57 -12.98 -10.23
C GLU A 124 -4.33 -11.75 -9.70
N PHE A 125 -3.80 -11.10 -8.65
CA PHE A 125 -4.44 -9.91 -8.07
C PHE A 125 -4.46 -8.73 -9.06
N LEU A 126 -3.36 -8.49 -9.78
CA LEU A 126 -3.25 -7.45 -10.80
C LEU A 126 -4.22 -7.68 -11.96
N HIS A 127 -4.45 -8.93 -12.37
CA HIS A 127 -5.43 -9.25 -13.42
C HIS A 127 -6.89 -9.07 -12.96
N GLN A 128 -7.17 -9.20 -11.66
CA GLN A 128 -8.50 -8.95 -11.09
C GLN A 128 -8.77 -7.46 -10.80
N LEU A 129 -7.73 -6.64 -10.69
CA LEU A 129 -7.84 -5.23 -10.39
C LEU A 129 -8.31 -4.43 -11.62
N GLN A 130 -9.48 -3.82 -11.51
CA GLN A 130 -10.03 -2.93 -12.52
C GLN A 130 -9.96 -1.47 -12.06
N LYS A 131 -9.69 -0.55 -12.99
CA LYS A 131 -9.76 0.90 -12.74
C LYS A 131 -11.16 1.28 -12.26
N GLY A 132 -11.24 2.12 -11.24
CA GLY A 132 -12.47 2.56 -10.58
C GLY A 132 -12.96 1.65 -9.43
N GLN A 133 -12.25 0.58 -9.11
CA GLN A 133 -12.61 -0.25 -7.96
C GLN A 133 -12.19 0.42 -6.65
N VAL A 134 -13.13 0.54 -5.72
CA VAL A 134 -12.87 0.98 -4.35
C VAL A 134 -12.45 -0.22 -3.50
N ARG A 135 -11.32 -0.10 -2.81
CA ARG A 135 -10.80 -1.11 -1.89
C ARG A 135 -10.26 -0.50 -0.60
N LYS A 136 -10.17 -1.35 0.41
CA LYS A 136 -9.49 -1.03 1.67
C LYS A 136 -8.04 -1.44 1.57
N GLY A 137 -7.15 -0.60 2.07
CA GLY A 137 -5.72 -0.88 2.16
C GLY A 137 -5.12 -0.28 3.42
N VAL A 138 -3.92 -0.72 3.76
CA VAL A 138 -3.20 -0.27 4.96
C VAL A 138 -2.01 0.57 4.55
N VAL A 139 -1.84 1.75 5.15
CA VAL A 139 -0.70 2.62 4.83
C VAL A 139 0.60 1.95 5.28
N SER A 140 1.46 1.59 4.35
CA SER A 140 2.73 0.91 4.63
C SER A 140 3.85 1.91 4.93
N SER A 141 3.90 3.02 4.19
CA SER A 141 4.89 4.09 4.39
C SER A 141 4.41 5.42 3.81
N ILE A 142 4.93 6.53 4.35
CA ILE A 142 4.58 7.89 3.92
C ILE A 142 5.86 8.57 3.45
N VAL A 143 5.77 9.28 2.33
CA VAL A 143 6.85 10.07 1.74
C VAL A 143 6.36 11.48 1.46
N ASN A 144 7.27 12.45 1.26
CA ASN A 144 6.87 13.85 1.11
C ASN A 144 5.96 14.12 -0.11
N PHE A 145 5.98 13.25 -1.12
CA PHE A 145 5.17 13.38 -2.34
C PHE A 145 3.95 12.46 -2.37
N GLY A 146 3.68 11.68 -1.31
CA GLY A 146 2.56 10.74 -1.30
C GLY A 146 2.60 9.70 -0.18
N ALA A 147 1.70 8.72 -0.24
CA ALA A 147 1.62 7.61 0.70
C ALA A 147 1.56 6.28 -0.05
N PHE A 148 2.26 5.27 0.45
CA PHE A 148 2.16 3.90 -0.02
C PHE A 148 1.11 3.17 0.80
N VAL A 149 0.19 2.51 0.10
CA VAL A 149 -0.92 1.76 0.68
C VAL A 149 -0.85 0.33 0.16
N ASP A 150 -0.73 -0.61 1.08
CA ASP A 150 -0.77 -2.05 0.79
C ASP A 150 -2.23 -2.49 0.66
N LEU A 151 -2.58 -3.07 -0.49
CA LEU A 151 -3.92 -3.59 -0.80
C LEU A 151 -4.07 -5.09 -0.52
N GLY A 152 -3.10 -5.70 0.17
CA GLY A 152 -3.09 -7.14 0.48
C GLY A 152 -2.58 -7.98 -0.68
N GLY A 153 -1.59 -7.47 -1.41
CA GLY A 153 -0.97 -8.18 -2.53
C GLY A 153 -0.09 -7.27 -3.38
N VAL A 154 -0.55 -6.05 -3.66
CA VAL A 154 0.17 -5.04 -4.43
C VAL A 154 0.26 -3.73 -3.64
N ASP A 155 1.42 -3.07 -3.75
CA ASP A 155 1.63 -1.73 -3.21
C ASP A 155 1.07 -0.68 -4.18
N GLY A 156 0.15 0.14 -3.69
CA GLY A 156 -0.36 1.29 -4.42
C GLY A 156 0.22 2.60 -3.90
N LEU A 157 0.44 3.55 -4.80
CA LEU A 157 0.89 4.90 -4.48
C LEU A 157 -0.28 5.87 -4.56
N VAL A 158 -0.51 6.60 -3.48
CA VAL A 158 -1.40 7.77 -3.44
C VAL A 158 -0.54 9.02 -3.55
N HIS A 159 -0.77 9.84 -4.57
CA HIS A 159 -0.08 11.11 -4.72
C HIS A 159 -0.55 12.12 -3.65
N VAL A 160 0.29 13.08 -3.27
CA VAL A 160 -0.09 14.11 -2.29
C VAL A 160 -1.35 14.88 -2.70
N SER A 161 -1.51 15.10 -4.00
CA SER A 161 -2.69 15.74 -4.59
C SER A 161 -3.94 14.85 -4.56
N GLU A 162 -3.83 13.56 -4.26
CA GLU A 162 -4.93 12.59 -4.22
C GLU A 162 -5.28 12.14 -2.78
N LEU A 163 -4.59 12.68 -1.76
CA LEU A 163 -4.86 12.41 -0.34
C LEU A 163 -6.12 13.12 0.18
N SER A 164 -6.30 14.40 -0.16
CA SER A 164 -7.46 15.19 0.24
C SER A 164 -7.71 16.36 -0.70
N TRP A 165 -8.96 16.82 -0.74
CA TRP A 165 -9.38 18.06 -1.41
C TRP A 165 -8.79 19.32 -0.77
N LYS A 166 -8.32 19.22 0.47
CA LYS A 166 -7.63 20.30 1.18
C LYS A 166 -6.16 20.37 0.76
N HIS A 167 -5.58 21.58 0.76
CA HIS A 167 -4.14 21.74 0.61
C HIS A 167 -3.48 21.24 1.89
N ILE A 168 -2.63 20.21 1.76
CA ILE A 168 -1.95 19.58 2.88
C ILE A 168 -0.46 19.83 2.68
N ASP A 169 0.20 20.46 3.66
CA ASP A 169 1.65 20.65 3.65
C ASP A 169 2.38 19.33 3.94
N HIS A 170 1.82 18.46 4.79
CA HIS A 170 2.41 17.16 5.14
C HIS A 170 1.39 16.01 5.11
N PRO A 171 1.61 14.97 4.28
CA PRO A 171 0.70 13.83 4.16
C PRO A 171 0.49 13.07 5.48
N SER A 172 1.43 13.18 6.43
CA SER A 172 1.36 12.58 7.77
C SER A 172 0.26 13.16 8.67
N GLU A 173 -0.33 14.32 8.33
CA GLU A 173 -1.45 14.89 9.09
C GLU A 173 -2.79 14.21 8.79
N VAL A 174 -2.86 13.51 7.66
CA VAL A 174 -4.11 12.95 7.11
C VAL A 174 -4.11 11.43 7.17
N VAL A 175 -2.92 10.83 7.05
CA VAL A 175 -2.76 9.38 7.10
C VAL A 175 -1.59 9.02 8.01
N GLU A 176 -1.77 8.02 8.87
CA GLU A 176 -0.71 7.45 9.71
C GLU A 176 -0.31 6.07 9.18
N VAL A 177 0.99 5.73 9.30
CA VAL A 177 1.50 4.41 8.93
C VAL A 177 0.80 3.34 9.78
N GLY A 178 0.22 2.34 9.12
CA GLY A 178 -0.55 1.27 9.74
C GLY A 178 -2.06 1.51 9.81
N THR A 179 -2.56 2.66 9.35
CA THR A 179 -4.01 2.95 9.32
C THR A 179 -4.68 2.29 8.12
N GLU A 180 -5.87 1.72 8.35
CA GLU A 180 -6.74 1.23 7.28
C GLU A 180 -7.44 2.41 6.59
N VAL A 181 -7.23 2.55 5.29
CA VAL A 181 -7.80 3.63 4.46
C VAL A 181 -8.57 3.04 3.27
N THR A 182 -9.61 3.74 2.83
CA THR A 182 -10.42 3.30 1.68
C THR A 182 -10.05 4.11 0.44
N VAL A 183 -9.49 3.43 -0.56
CA VAL A 183 -8.85 4.00 -1.75
C VAL A 183 -9.51 3.49 -3.02
N GLU A 184 -9.56 4.33 -4.04
CA GLU A 184 -10.00 3.97 -5.38
C GLU A 184 -8.82 3.82 -6.34
N VAL A 185 -8.90 2.83 -7.22
CA VAL A 185 -7.89 2.54 -8.23
C VAL A 185 -8.06 3.49 -9.41
N LEU A 186 -7.14 4.44 -9.59
CA LEU A 186 -7.14 5.33 -10.75
C LEU A 186 -6.52 4.66 -11.98
N ASP A 187 -5.36 4.02 -11.76
CA ASP A 187 -4.55 3.46 -12.83
C ASP A 187 -3.77 2.24 -12.34
N VAL A 188 -3.57 1.28 -13.23
CA VAL A 188 -2.83 0.04 -12.94
C VAL A 188 -1.75 -0.09 -14.00
N ASP A 189 -0.49 -0.06 -13.57
CA ASP A 189 0.69 -0.31 -14.39
C ASP A 189 1.12 -1.76 -14.18
N LEU A 190 0.83 -2.60 -15.18
CA LEU A 190 1.13 -4.03 -15.18
C LEU A 190 2.62 -4.32 -15.41
N ASP A 191 3.33 -3.44 -16.13
CA ASP A 191 4.75 -3.61 -16.46
C ASP A 191 5.64 -3.36 -15.25
N ARG A 192 5.24 -2.41 -14.39
CA ARG A 192 5.98 -2.05 -13.18
C ARG A 192 5.36 -2.61 -11.90
N GLU A 193 4.27 -3.37 -12.03
CA GLU A 193 3.49 -3.92 -10.91
C GLU A 193 3.05 -2.85 -9.89
N ARG A 194 2.67 -1.66 -10.37
CA ARG A 194 2.32 -0.52 -9.51
C ARG A 194 0.90 -0.05 -9.75
N VAL A 195 0.20 0.30 -8.68
CA VAL A 195 -1.17 0.84 -8.75
C VAL A 195 -1.16 2.28 -8.30
N SER A 196 -1.79 3.17 -9.07
CA SER A 196 -2.05 4.54 -8.65
C SER A 196 -3.41 4.61 -7.98
N LEU A 197 -3.43 5.11 -6.75
CA LEU A 197 -4.59 5.12 -5.88
C LEU A 197 -5.01 6.56 -5.54
N SER A 198 -6.29 6.74 -5.28
CA SER A 198 -6.87 8.00 -4.82
C SER A 198 -7.69 7.80 -3.56
N LEU A 199 -7.50 8.69 -2.57
CA LEU A 199 -8.38 8.81 -1.40
C LEU A 199 -9.50 9.83 -1.66
N LYS A 200 -9.37 10.67 -2.69
CA LYS A 200 -10.35 11.70 -3.06
C LYS A 200 -11.60 11.12 -3.69
N ALA A 201 -11.45 10.10 -4.52
CA ALA A 201 -12.58 9.57 -5.29
C ALA A 201 -13.63 8.87 -4.41
N THR A 202 -13.21 8.40 -3.23
CA THR A 202 -14.07 7.90 -2.15
C THR A 202 -14.71 9.00 -1.29
N GLN A 203 -14.23 10.24 -1.37
CA GLN A 203 -14.79 11.39 -0.65
C GLN A 203 -15.80 12.11 -1.56
N GLU A 204 -16.97 12.48 -1.03
CA GLU A 204 -17.96 13.24 -1.80
C GLU A 204 -17.34 14.55 -2.31
N ASP A 205 -17.50 14.82 -3.62
CA ASP A 205 -17.00 16.06 -4.23
C ASP A 205 -17.66 17.25 -3.50
N PRO A 206 -16.87 18.17 -2.89
CA PRO A 206 -17.42 19.29 -2.14
C PRO A 206 -18.36 20.16 -2.98
N TRP A 207 -18.19 20.20 -4.32
CA TRP A 207 -19.11 20.89 -5.22
C TRP A 207 -20.48 20.20 -5.34
N ARG A 208 -20.50 18.86 -5.31
CA ARG A 208 -21.75 18.09 -5.28
C ARG A 208 -22.44 18.22 -3.92
N GLN A 209 -21.67 18.23 -2.84
CA GLN A 209 -22.21 18.47 -1.51
C GLN A 209 -22.78 19.89 -1.40
N PHE A 210 -22.07 20.89 -1.91
CA PHE A 210 -22.54 22.28 -1.92
C PHE A 210 -23.81 22.42 -2.75
N ALA A 211 -23.87 21.85 -3.97
CA ALA A 211 -25.07 21.89 -4.81
C ALA A 211 -26.29 21.16 -4.20
N ARG A 212 -26.07 20.19 -3.30
CA ARG A 212 -27.16 19.51 -2.55
C ARG A 212 -27.59 20.30 -1.32
N THR A 213 -26.64 20.92 -0.64
CA THR A 213 -26.87 21.60 0.65
C THR A 213 -27.35 23.03 0.45
N HIS A 214 -26.95 23.66 -0.65
CA HIS A 214 -27.23 25.06 -0.95
C HIS A 214 -28.07 25.18 -2.22
N ALA A 215 -29.25 25.79 -2.07
CA ALA A 215 -30.12 26.08 -3.21
C ALA A 215 -29.69 27.38 -3.91
N ILE A 216 -29.93 27.45 -5.21
CA ILE A 216 -29.84 28.72 -5.96
C ILE A 216 -30.82 29.72 -5.30
N GLY A 217 -30.31 30.89 -4.94
CA GLY A 217 -31.04 31.93 -4.23
C GLY A 217 -30.80 31.96 -2.72
N GLN A 218 -30.03 31.02 -2.16
CA GLN A 218 -29.69 31.05 -0.74
C GLN A 218 -28.61 32.10 -0.45
N ILE A 219 -28.77 32.82 0.68
CA ILE A 219 -27.76 33.71 1.22
C ILE A 219 -26.81 32.90 2.11
N VAL A 220 -25.51 32.98 1.82
CA VAL A 220 -24.45 32.32 2.56
C VAL A 220 -23.43 33.34 3.05
N PRO A 221 -22.85 33.16 4.25
CA PRO A 221 -21.72 33.95 4.67
C PRO A 221 -20.48 33.55 3.85
N GLY A 222 -19.72 34.52 3.38
CA GLY A 222 -18.50 34.25 2.63
C GLY A 222 -17.42 35.29 2.90
N LYS A 223 -16.16 34.88 2.76
CA LYS A 223 -14.99 35.72 3.02
C LYS A 223 -14.29 36.11 1.73
N VAL A 224 -14.03 37.39 1.52
CA VAL A 224 -13.35 37.88 0.31
C VAL A 224 -11.89 37.40 0.32
N THR A 225 -11.50 36.58 -0.65
CA THR A 225 -10.12 36.09 -0.76
C THR A 225 -9.28 36.92 -1.71
N LYS A 226 -9.87 37.39 -2.81
CA LYS A 226 -9.14 38.11 -3.86
C LYS A 226 -10.04 39.09 -4.59
N LEU A 227 -9.51 40.26 -4.93
CA LEU A 227 -10.17 41.26 -5.77
C LEU A 227 -9.56 41.25 -7.17
N VAL A 228 -10.41 41.39 -8.19
CA VAL A 228 -10.01 41.54 -9.59
C VAL A 228 -10.78 42.71 -10.21
N PRO A 229 -10.29 43.38 -11.26
CA PRO A 229 -10.96 44.58 -11.79
C PRO A 229 -12.43 44.37 -12.24
N PHE A 230 -12.81 43.13 -12.56
CA PHE A 230 -14.15 42.75 -12.99
C PHE A 230 -14.98 42.04 -11.90
N GLY A 231 -14.48 41.93 -10.66
CA GLY A 231 -15.23 41.30 -9.57
C GLY A 231 -14.45 41.01 -8.29
N ALA A 232 -15.10 40.31 -7.36
CA ALA A 232 -14.51 39.85 -6.11
C ALA A 232 -14.67 38.33 -5.99
N PHE A 233 -13.59 37.63 -5.63
CA PHE A 233 -13.65 36.22 -5.24
C PHE A 233 -13.97 36.13 -3.75
N VAL A 234 -15.07 35.44 -3.46
CA VAL A 234 -15.59 35.23 -2.12
C VAL A 234 -15.60 33.73 -1.85
N ARG A 235 -14.90 33.31 -0.80
CA ARG A 235 -14.91 31.94 -0.31
C ARG A 235 -16.14 31.73 0.56
N VAL A 236 -17.07 30.92 0.08
CA VAL A 236 -18.32 30.61 0.78
C VAL A 236 -18.21 29.36 1.66
N GLU A 237 -17.35 28.41 1.27
CA GLU A 237 -17.11 27.17 2.02
C GLU A 237 -15.66 26.71 1.82
N GLU A 238 -15.18 25.76 2.62
CA GLU A 238 -13.80 25.26 2.54
C GLU A 238 -13.50 24.66 1.14
N GLY A 239 -12.69 25.37 0.35
CA GLY A 239 -12.30 24.94 -1.00
C GLY A 239 -13.26 25.36 -2.13
N ILE A 240 -14.30 26.13 -1.82
CA ILE A 240 -15.27 26.65 -2.79
C ILE A 240 -15.19 28.17 -2.86
N GLU A 241 -14.84 28.68 -4.04
CA GLU A 241 -14.77 30.12 -4.32
C GLU A 241 -15.83 30.50 -5.34
N GLY A 242 -16.59 31.55 -5.03
CA GLY A 242 -17.53 32.18 -5.93
C GLY A 242 -17.04 33.55 -6.39
N LEU A 243 -17.49 33.97 -7.56
CA LEU A 243 -17.19 35.26 -8.15
C LEU A 243 -18.42 36.17 -8.05
N VAL A 244 -18.23 37.32 -7.41
CA VAL A 244 -19.18 38.44 -7.45
C VAL A 244 -18.76 39.37 -8.57
N HIS A 245 -19.60 39.56 -9.58
CA HIS A 245 -19.33 40.52 -10.65
C HIS A 245 -19.41 41.96 -10.12
N ILE A 246 -18.67 42.91 -10.71
CA ILE A 246 -18.75 44.35 -10.33
C ILE A 246 -20.17 44.92 -10.35
N SER A 247 -21.04 44.39 -11.21
CA SER A 247 -22.44 44.80 -11.31
C SER A 247 -23.32 44.27 -10.16
N GLU A 248 -22.86 43.23 -9.47
CA GLU A 248 -23.58 42.55 -8.38
C GLU A 248 -22.99 42.89 -7.00
N LEU A 249 -21.98 43.77 -6.95
CA LEU A 249 -21.31 44.22 -5.74
C LEU A 249 -22.10 45.30 -4.99
N ALA A 250 -22.79 46.20 -5.70
CA ALA A 250 -23.60 47.26 -5.12
C ALA A 250 -24.66 47.75 -6.13
N GLU A 251 -25.71 48.43 -5.64
CA GLU A 251 -26.72 49.08 -6.50
C GLU A 251 -26.17 50.25 -7.33
N ARG A 252 -25.11 50.89 -6.83
CA ARG A 252 -24.43 52.00 -7.52
C ARG A 252 -23.43 51.47 -8.54
N HIS A 253 -23.16 52.25 -9.60
CA HIS A 253 -22.08 51.91 -10.54
C HIS A 253 -20.74 52.00 -9.82
N VAL A 254 -20.01 50.89 -9.76
CA VAL A 254 -18.72 50.79 -9.09
C VAL A 254 -17.67 50.47 -10.14
N GLU A 255 -16.70 51.38 -10.31
CA GLU A 255 -15.60 51.19 -11.26
C GLU A 255 -14.51 50.24 -10.71
N VAL A 256 -14.37 50.16 -9.38
CA VAL A 256 -13.37 49.32 -8.72
C VAL A 256 -13.98 48.64 -7.49
N PRO A 257 -13.92 47.30 -7.37
CA PRO A 257 -14.54 46.55 -6.27
C PRO A 257 -13.93 46.87 -4.88
N ASP A 258 -12.70 47.36 -4.85
CA ASP A 258 -11.97 47.81 -3.64
C ASP A 258 -12.69 48.95 -2.89
N GLN A 259 -13.57 49.69 -3.57
CA GLN A 259 -14.38 50.74 -2.95
C GLN A 259 -15.56 50.22 -2.11
N VAL A 260 -15.90 48.94 -2.25
CA VAL A 260 -17.08 48.32 -1.62
C VAL A 260 -16.68 47.21 -0.67
N VAL A 261 -15.71 46.39 -1.05
CA VAL A 261 -15.26 45.23 -0.27
C VAL A 261 -13.75 45.21 -0.17
N ALA A 262 -13.23 44.89 1.02
CA ALA A 262 -11.80 44.70 1.25
C ALA A 262 -11.43 43.21 1.18
N VAL A 263 -10.18 42.91 0.82
CA VAL A 263 -9.65 41.53 0.93
C VAL A 263 -9.68 41.11 2.40
N GLY A 264 -10.32 39.98 2.68
CA GLY A 264 -10.47 39.43 4.02
C GLY A 264 -11.73 39.87 4.77
N ASP A 265 -12.61 40.63 4.14
CA ASP A 265 -13.89 41.04 4.72
C ASP A 265 -14.91 39.87 4.70
N ASP A 266 -15.77 39.84 5.71
CA ASP A 266 -16.83 38.84 5.87
C ASP A 266 -18.15 39.44 5.33
N ALA A 267 -18.67 38.87 4.25
CA ALA A 267 -19.78 39.42 3.50
C ALA A 267 -20.88 38.37 3.26
N MET A 268 -22.15 38.79 3.36
CA MET A 268 -23.29 37.93 3.04
C MET A 268 -23.56 37.97 1.53
N VAL A 269 -23.49 36.82 0.89
CA VAL A 269 -23.60 36.70 -0.58
C VAL A 269 -24.71 35.72 -0.95
N LYS A 270 -25.52 36.07 -1.94
CA LYS A 270 -26.56 35.21 -2.48
C LYS A 270 -26.01 34.40 -3.65
N VAL A 271 -26.28 33.10 -3.68
CA VAL A 271 -25.91 32.22 -4.79
C VAL A 271 -26.87 32.45 -5.96
N ILE A 272 -26.39 32.99 -7.08
CA ILE A 272 -27.22 33.20 -8.28
C ILE A 272 -27.17 31.98 -9.19
N ASP A 273 -25.98 31.41 -9.36
CA ASP A 273 -25.75 30.33 -10.31
C ASP A 273 -24.59 29.45 -9.86
N ILE A 274 -24.68 28.15 -10.11
CA ILE A 274 -23.68 27.15 -9.76
C ILE A 274 -23.32 26.37 -11.02
N ASP A 275 -22.13 26.61 -11.56
CA ASP A 275 -21.57 25.87 -12.68
C ASP A 275 -20.67 24.75 -12.16
N LEU A 276 -21.21 23.53 -12.16
CA LEU A 276 -20.51 22.31 -11.73
C LEU A 276 -19.43 21.86 -12.73
N GLU A 277 -19.56 22.19 -14.02
CA GLU A 277 -18.59 21.79 -15.05
C GLU A 277 -17.32 22.62 -14.95
N ARG A 278 -17.48 23.93 -14.75
CA ARG A 278 -16.37 24.88 -14.63
C ARG A 278 -15.90 25.09 -13.20
N ARG A 279 -16.57 24.50 -12.21
CA ARG A 279 -16.32 24.69 -10.78
C ARG A 279 -16.29 26.19 -10.44
N ARG A 280 -17.38 26.89 -10.80
CA ARG A 280 -17.55 28.33 -10.57
C ARG A 280 -18.93 28.62 -10.00
N ILE A 281 -18.99 29.50 -9.02
CA ILE A 281 -20.26 29.99 -8.46
C ILE A 281 -20.37 31.47 -8.75
N SER A 282 -21.51 31.92 -9.26
CA SER A 282 -21.82 33.33 -9.40
C SER A 282 -22.58 33.79 -8.17
N LEU A 283 -22.02 34.79 -7.48
CA LEU A 283 -22.53 35.32 -6.23
C LEU A 283 -22.99 36.77 -6.40
N SER A 284 -23.97 37.21 -5.61
CA SER A 284 -24.40 38.62 -5.57
C SER A 284 -24.49 39.14 -4.15
N LEU A 285 -23.88 40.30 -3.93
CA LEU A 285 -24.01 41.09 -2.70
C LEU A 285 -25.27 41.97 -2.73
N LYS A 286 -25.61 42.49 -3.92
CA LYS A 286 -26.79 43.32 -4.13
C LYS A 286 -28.07 42.58 -3.74
N GLN A 287 -28.31 41.40 -4.31
CA GLN A 287 -29.55 40.65 -4.07
C GLN A 287 -29.66 40.14 -2.62
N ALA A 288 -28.53 39.85 -1.97
CA ALA A 288 -28.53 39.49 -0.55
C ALA A 288 -29.03 40.65 0.34
N ASN A 289 -28.69 41.88 -0.02
CA ASN A 289 -29.14 43.07 0.71
C ASN A 289 -30.60 43.44 0.38
N GLU A 290 -31.04 43.19 -0.86
CA GLU A 290 -32.42 43.43 -1.34
C GLU A 290 -33.43 42.49 -0.65
N ASP A 291 -33.12 41.20 -0.51
CA ASP A 291 -33.99 40.24 0.20
C ASP A 291 -34.07 40.54 1.71
N TYR A 292 -32.99 41.02 2.33
CA TYR A 292 -32.99 41.42 3.74
C TYR A 292 -33.95 42.59 4.02
N HIS A 293 -34.15 43.46 3.03
CA HIS A 293 -35.09 44.58 3.10
C HIS A 293 -36.53 44.18 2.75
N ALA A 294 -36.74 43.13 1.94
CA ALA A 294 -38.07 42.68 1.53
C ALA A 294 -38.84 41.89 2.62
N GLU A 295 -38.15 41.20 3.54
CA GLU A 295 -38.79 40.45 4.63
C GLU A 295 -39.26 41.32 5.82
N PHE A 296 -38.92 42.61 5.84
CA PHE A 296 -39.19 43.53 6.96
C PHE A 296 -40.09 44.72 6.63
N ASP A 297 -40.89 44.64 5.55
CA ASP A 297 -41.95 45.62 5.28
C ASP A 297 -43.31 45.07 5.82
N PRO A 298 -43.85 45.60 6.94
CA PRO A 298 -45.05 45.10 7.62
C PRO A 298 -46.38 45.45 6.92
#